data_AF-A0A3S2IET1-F1
#
_entry.id   AF-A0A3S2IET1-F1
#
_cell.length_a   1.000
_cell.length_b   1.000
_cell.length_c   1.000
_cell.angle_alpha   90.00
_cell.angle_beta   90.00
_cell.angle_gamma   90.00
#
_symmetry.space_group_name_H-M   'P 1'
#
loop_
_entity.id
_entity.type
_entity.pdbx_description
1 polymer ?
#
loop_
_entity_poly.entity_id
_entity_poly.type
_entity_poly.pdbx_seq_one_letter_code
_entity_poly.pdbx_strand_id
1 'polypeptide(L)'
;MPDLSSRQVSQLPPLQAIRVFEAVARHLSFTKAAEELAMTQAAVSYQIKVLEERVGAPLFLRRPRQIALTEAGQRLAPAVSEAFAILGQAYAAARGGADGLLCVTTVLTFASNWLAHHLGSFQIAH
;
A
#
# COMPACT_ATOMS: atom_id res chain seq x y z
N MET A 1 -4.28 27.51 20.58
CA MET A 1 -3.22 26.88 19.77
C MET A 1 -3.91 26.10 18.66
N PRO A 2 -3.82 26.49 17.38
CA PRO A 2 -4.40 25.71 16.30
C PRO A 2 -3.59 24.42 16.12
N ASP A 3 -4.27 23.29 16.02
CA ASP A 3 -3.69 21.96 15.81
C ASP A 3 -2.89 21.91 14.49
N LEU A 4 -1.56 21.82 14.60
CA LEU A 4 -0.64 21.74 13.46
C LEU A 4 -0.86 20.49 12.60
N SER A 5 -1.45 19.43 13.18
CA SER A 5 -1.73 18.17 12.50
C SER A 5 -2.83 18.31 11.44
N SER A 6 -3.81 19.19 11.69
CA SER A 6 -4.91 19.46 10.76
C SER A 6 -4.47 20.20 9.48
N ARG A 7 -3.40 21.01 9.55
CA ARG A 7 -2.87 21.79 8.40
C ARG A 7 -2.06 20.95 7.42
N GLN A 8 -1.44 19.84 7.87
CA GLN A 8 -0.63 18.97 7.02
C GLN A 8 -1.48 18.12 6.07
N VAL A 9 -2.62 17.60 6.52
CA VAL A 9 -3.52 16.79 5.67
C VAL A 9 -4.14 17.64 4.56
N SER A 10 -4.41 18.93 4.82
CA SER A 10 -4.95 19.85 3.82
C SER A 10 -4.03 20.13 2.63
N GLN A 11 -2.73 19.83 2.77
CA GLN A 11 -1.74 20.03 1.70
C GLN A 11 -1.50 18.77 0.87
N LEU A 12 -2.04 17.62 1.28
CA LEU A 12 -1.86 16.38 0.54
C LEU A 12 -2.68 16.39 -0.77
N PRO A 13 -2.16 15.79 -1.86
CA PRO A 13 -2.94 15.49 -3.04
C PRO A 13 -4.17 14.63 -2.69
N PRO A 14 -5.18 14.56 -3.58
CA PRO A 14 -6.35 13.71 -3.37
C PRO A 14 -5.90 12.27 -3.12
N LEU A 15 -6.42 11.64 -2.06
CA LEU A 15 -6.00 10.30 -1.65
C LEU A 15 -6.19 9.27 -2.77
N GLN A 16 -7.22 9.44 -3.60
CA GLN A 16 -7.44 8.60 -4.79
C GLN A 16 -6.27 8.67 -5.78
N ALA A 17 -5.70 9.86 -6.01
CA ALA A 17 -4.57 10.03 -6.92
C ALA A 17 -3.31 9.34 -6.38
N ILE A 18 -3.10 9.44 -5.06
CA ILE A 18 -2.00 8.76 -4.36
C ILE A 18 -2.19 7.23 -4.40
N ARG A 19 -3.42 6.73 -4.21
CA ARG A 19 -3.77 5.30 -4.32
C ARG A 19 -3.51 4.73 -5.70
N VAL A 20 -3.89 5.49 -6.75
CA VAL A 20 -3.63 5.10 -8.13
C VAL A 20 -2.12 5.08 -8.41
N PHE A 21 -1.38 6.06 -7.93
CA PHE A 21 0.08 6.08 -8.05
C PHE A 21 0.74 4.87 -7.41
N GLU A 22 0.37 4.50 -6.18
CA GLU A 22 0.89 3.30 -5.51
C GLU A 22 0.72 2.05 -6.38
N ALA A 23 -0.50 1.81 -6.87
CA ALA A 23 -0.80 0.63 -7.67
C ALA A 23 -0.01 0.61 -9.00
N VAL A 24 0.08 1.74 -9.69
CA VAL A 24 0.85 1.83 -10.94
C VAL A 24 2.35 1.67 -10.68
N ALA A 25 2.88 2.23 -9.59
CA ALA A 25 4.29 2.11 -9.22
C ALA A 25 4.67 0.67 -8.89
N ARG A 26 3.81 -0.06 -8.16
CA ARG A 26 4.01 -1.47 -7.82
C ARG A 26 3.92 -2.40 -9.02
N HIS A 27 2.97 -2.18 -9.92
CA HIS A 27 2.77 -3.03 -11.10
C HIS A 27 3.62 -2.65 -12.30
N LEU A 28 4.13 -1.42 -12.35
CA LEU A 28 4.73 -0.79 -13.52
C LEU A 28 3.85 -0.95 -14.78
N SER A 29 2.53 -0.87 -14.58
CA SER A 29 1.52 -1.11 -15.61
C SER A 29 0.21 -0.41 -15.28
N PHE A 30 -0.21 0.52 -16.15
CA PHE A 30 -1.52 1.18 -16.03
C PHE A 30 -2.69 0.22 -16.14
N THR A 31 -2.58 -0.84 -16.96
CA THR A 31 -3.67 -1.81 -17.16
C THR A 31 -3.90 -2.65 -15.91
N LYS A 32 -2.86 -3.33 -15.40
CA LYS A 32 -2.92 -4.07 -14.12
C LYS A 32 -3.40 -3.22 -12.95
N ALA A 33 -2.94 -1.96 -12.84
CA ALA A 33 -3.41 -1.07 -11.79
C ALA A 33 -4.91 -0.72 -11.94
N ALA A 34 -5.38 -0.56 -13.18
CA ALA A 34 -6.79 -0.32 -13.46
C ALA A 34 -7.65 -1.53 -13.07
N GLU A 35 -7.20 -2.74 -13.41
CA GLU A 35 -7.85 -4.00 -12.99
C GLU A 35 -7.91 -4.13 -11.47
N GLU A 36 -6.78 -3.94 -10.76
CA GLU A 36 -6.73 -4.02 -9.30
C GLU A 36 -7.70 -3.04 -8.62
N LEU A 37 -7.74 -1.81 -9.14
CA LEU A 37 -8.52 -0.74 -8.53
C LEU A 37 -9.98 -0.70 -9.00
N ALA A 38 -10.40 -1.64 -9.85
CA ALA A 38 -11.70 -1.64 -10.52
C ALA A 38 -12.00 -0.31 -11.24
N MET A 39 -11.01 0.23 -11.94
CA MET A 39 -11.07 1.48 -12.68
C MET A 39 -10.85 1.22 -14.18
N THR A 40 -11.23 2.18 -15.02
CA THR A 40 -10.79 2.18 -16.42
C THR A 40 -9.35 2.68 -16.50
N GLN A 41 -8.60 2.22 -17.51
CA GLN A 41 -7.23 2.73 -17.76
C GLN A 41 -7.21 4.25 -17.97
N ALA A 42 -8.27 4.82 -18.58
CA ALA A 42 -8.42 6.26 -18.75
C ALA A 42 -8.55 6.97 -17.39
N ALA A 43 -9.33 6.43 -16.46
CA ALA A 43 -9.47 6.98 -15.11
C ALA A 43 -8.16 6.90 -14.32
N VAL A 44 -7.42 5.78 -14.41
CA VAL A 44 -6.07 5.66 -13.82
C VAL A 44 -5.13 6.70 -14.40
N SER A 45 -5.09 6.85 -15.72
CA SER A 45 -4.24 7.84 -16.40
C SER A 45 -4.58 9.28 -15.98
N TYR A 46 -5.86 9.59 -15.81
CA TYR A 46 -6.31 10.89 -15.32
C TYR A 46 -5.86 11.15 -13.87
N GLN A 47 -6.02 10.18 -12.97
CA GLN A 47 -5.58 10.33 -11.58
C GLN A 47 -4.06 10.52 -11.45
N ILE A 48 -3.26 9.81 -12.27
CA ILE A 48 -1.81 10.05 -12.34
C ILE A 48 -1.52 11.48 -12.81
N LYS A 49 -2.18 11.96 -13.86
CA LYS A 49 -2.00 13.33 -14.34
C LYS A 49 -2.30 14.36 -13.26
N VAL A 50 -3.39 14.19 -12.50
CA VAL A 50 -3.76 15.06 -11.37
C VAL A 50 -2.66 15.07 -10.30
N LEU A 51 -2.05 13.91 -10.01
CA LEU A 51 -0.95 13.85 -9.05
C LEU A 51 0.31 14.55 -9.59
N GLU A 52 0.68 14.29 -10.84
CA GLU A 52 1.84 14.90 -11.50
C GLU A 52 1.73 16.42 -11.56
N GLU A 53 0.53 16.97 -11.82
CA GLU A 53 0.26 18.42 -11.80
C GLU A 53 0.49 19.03 -10.41
N ARG A 54 0.12 18.33 -9.33
CA ARG A 54 0.33 18.80 -7.95
C ARG A 54 1.78 18.65 -7.48
N VAL A 55 2.45 17.59 -7.91
CA VAL A 55 3.88 17.39 -7.66
C VAL A 55 4.72 18.37 -8.48
N GLY A 56 4.20 18.84 -9.63
CA GLY A 56 4.91 19.73 -10.55
C GLY A 56 5.93 19.00 -11.42
N ALA A 57 5.90 17.66 -11.45
CA ALA A 57 6.82 16.84 -12.22
C ALA A 57 6.17 15.51 -12.64
N PRO A 58 6.56 14.95 -13.79
CA PRO A 58 6.13 13.61 -14.17
C PRO A 58 6.67 12.57 -13.19
N LEU A 59 5.85 11.59 -12.86
CA LEU A 59 6.16 10.49 -11.95
C LEU A 59 6.50 9.20 -12.71
N PHE A 60 6.05 9.09 -13.96
CA PHE A 60 6.31 7.94 -14.82
C PHE A 60 6.96 8.32 -16.16
N LEU A 61 7.91 7.49 -16.58
CA LEU A 61 8.47 7.47 -17.93
C LEU A 61 7.67 6.48 -18.77
N ARG A 62 7.10 6.95 -19.88
CA ARG A 62 6.40 6.10 -20.86
C ARG A 62 7.38 5.70 -21.96
N ARG A 63 7.79 4.43 -21.97
CA ARG A 63 8.57 3.84 -23.08
C ARG A 63 7.66 2.95 -23.93
N PRO A 64 7.99 2.69 -25.21
CA PRO A 64 7.12 1.96 -26.14
C PRO A 64 6.62 0.59 -25.65
N ARG A 65 7.32 -0.06 -24.71
CA ARG A 65 6.95 -1.38 -24.17
C ARG A 65 6.99 -1.47 -22.64
N GLN A 66 7.30 -0.37 -21.96
CA GLN A 66 7.54 -0.40 -20.52
C GLN A 66 7.21 0.93 -19.88
N ILE A 67 6.70 0.87 -18.65
CA ILE A 67 6.57 2.02 -17.76
C ILE A 67 7.67 1.91 -16.71
N ALA A 68 8.31 3.02 -16.40
CA ALA A 68 9.28 3.13 -15.31
C ALA A 68 8.99 4.37 -14.48
N LEU A 69 9.43 4.39 -13.23
CA LEU A 69 9.35 5.60 -12.40
C LEU A 69 10.41 6.62 -12.84
N THR A 70 10.05 7.89 -12.85
CA THR A 70 11.03 8.99 -12.88
C THR A 70 11.78 9.07 -11.54
N GLU A 71 12.80 9.93 -11.44
CA GLU A 71 13.47 10.19 -10.16
C GLU A 71 12.49 10.73 -9.09
N ALA A 72 11.54 11.59 -9.48
CA ALA A 72 10.48 12.06 -8.58
C ALA A 72 9.56 10.90 -8.14
N GLY A 73 9.18 10.03 -9.07
CA GLY A 73 8.41 8.82 -8.77
C GLY A 73 9.14 7.87 -7.83
N GLN A 74 10.45 7.66 -8.02
CA GLN A 74 11.28 6.81 -7.18
C GLN A 74 11.43 7.37 -5.75
N ARG A 75 11.49 8.69 -5.58
CA ARG A 75 11.50 9.32 -4.25
C ARG A 75 10.16 9.21 -3.53
N LEU A 76 9.04 9.28 -4.27
CA LEU A 76 7.70 9.26 -3.70
C LEU A 76 7.21 7.85 -3.35
N ALA A 77 7.53 6.85 -4.18
CA ALA A 77 6.98 5.50 -4.07
C ALA A 77 7.18 4.83 -2.70
N PRO A 78 8.39 4.83 -2.07
CA PRO A 78 8.61 4.14 -0.81
C PRO A 78 7.70 4.65 0.31
N ALA A 79 7.61 5.98 0.48
CA ALA A 79 6.80 6.59 1.53
C ALA A 79 5.30 6.37 1.30
N VAL A 80 4.83 6.38 0.05
CA VAL A 80 3.43 6.10 -0.27
C VAL A 80 3.08 4.63 0.01
N SER A 81 3.94 3.69 -0.39
CA SER A 81 3.73 2.27 -0.10
C SER A 81 3.72 1.98 1.40
N GLU A 82 4.63 2.58 2.17
CA GLU A 82 4.64 2.46 3.63
C GLU A 82 3.37 3.04 4.26
N ALA A 83 2.93 4.22 3.83
CA ALA A 83 1.71 4.85 4.34
C ALA A 83 0.47 3.99 4.08
N PHE A 84 0.33 3.39 2.88
CA PHE A 84 -0.79 2.48 2.60
C PHE A 84 -0.70 1.16 3.37
N ALA A 85 0.51 0.65 3.63
CA ALA A 85 0.68 -0.52 4.49
C ALA A 85 0.19 -0.24 5.92
N ILE A 86 0.56 0.90 6.49
CA ILE A 86 0.10 1.35 7.82
C ILE A 86 -1.42 1.51 7.84
N LEU A 87 -2.00 2.18 6.83
CA LEU A 87 -3.45 2.34 6.71
C LEU A 87 -4.17 0.99 6.59
N GLY A 88 -3.62 0.05 5.81
CA GLY A 88 -4.16 -1.29 5.67
C GLY A 88 -4.16 -2.06 6.98
N GLN A 89 -3.06 -2.01 7.75
CA GLN A 89 -2.96 -2.63 9.07
C GLN A 89 -3.94 -2.01 10.06
N ALA A 90 -4.01 -0.67 10.11
CA ALA A 90 -4.94 0.04 10.99
C ALA A 90 -6.40 -0.29 10.66
N TYR A 91 -6.75 -0.35 9.37
CA TYR A 91 -8.08 -0.73 8.91
C TYR A 91 -8.43 -2.17 9.28
N ALA A 92 -7.49 -3.11 9.10
CA ALA A 92 -7.68 -4.51 9.48
C ALA A 92 -7.89 -4.67 11.00
N ALA A 93 -7.10 -3.96 11.82
CA ALA A 93 -7.27 -3.93 13.27
C ALA A 93 -8.63 -3.35 13.67
N ALA A 94 -9.04 -2.22 13.07
CA ALA A 94 -10.33 -1.58 13.36
C ALA A 94 -11.54 -2.43 12.95
N ARG A 95 -11.41 -3.27 11.92
CA ARG A 95 -12.43 -4.25 11.50
C ARG A 95 -12.60 -5.42 12.48
N GLY A 96 -11.88 -5.43 13.59
CA GLY A 96 -11.96 -6.49 14.61
C GLY A 96 -11.09 -7.71 14.28
N GLY A 97 -10.14 -7.59 13.35
CA GLY A 97 -9.18 -8.64 13.01
C GLY A 97 -8.05 -8.81 14.04
N ALA A 98 -8.32 -8.52 15.31
CA ALA A 98 -7.39 -8.74 16.41
C ALA A 98 -7.55 -10.13 17.06
N ASP A 99 -8.31 -11.04 16.45
CA ASP A 99 -8.23 -12.50 16.69
C ASP A 99 -7.70 -13.18 15.41
N GLY A 100 -6.48 -12.80 15.02
CA GLY A 100 -5.85 -13.16 13.76
C GLY A 100 -5.49 -14.65 13.67
N LEU A 101 -6.07 -15.34 12.69
CA LEU A 101 -5.58 -16.64 12.25
C LEU A 101 -4.14 -16.51 11.73
N LEU A 102 -3.15 -16.86 12.56
CA LEU A 102 -1.76 -17.01 12.14
C LEU A 102 -1.59 -18.38 11.49
N CYS A 103 -1.49 -18.40 10.16
CA CYS A 103 -1.16 -19.63 9.44
C CYS A 103 0.36 -19.88 9.49
N VAL A 104 0.77 -20.95 10.15
CA VAL A 104 2.17 -21.37 10.25
C VAL A 104 2.38 -22.62 9.40
N THR A 105 3.15 -22.52 8.32
CA THR A 105 3.58 -23.69 7.54
C THR A 105 4.88 -24.23 8.11
N THR A 106 4.90 -25.51 8.47
CA THR A 106 6.09 -26.17 9.03
C THR A 106 6.05 -27.68 8.77
N VAL A 107 7.18 -28.35 9.02
CA VAL A 107 7.26 -29.81 8.93
C VAL A 107 6.52 -30.46 10.10
N LEU A 108 5.89 -31.63 9.85
CA LEU A 108 5.06 -32.34 10.84
C LEU A 108 5.79 -32.56 12.18
N THR A 109 7.07 -32.91 12.13
CA THR A 109 7.89 -33.17 13.33
C THR A 109 8.03 -31.93 14.20
N PHE A 110 8.17 -30.74 13.62
CA PHE A 110 8.24 -29.48 14.37
C PHE A 110 6.86 -29.09 14.91
N ALA A 111 5.81 -29.25 14.10
CA ALA A 111 4.44 -28.98 14.52
C ALA A 111 4.07 -29.78 15.78
N SER A 112 4.36 -31.09 15.79
CA SER A 112 3.95 -31.99 16.87
C SER A 112 4.86 -31.93 18.10
N ASN A 113 6.19 -31.85 17.92
CA ASN A 113 7.13 -31.99 19.04
C ASN A 113 7.46 -30.67 19.74
N TRP A 114 7.31 -29.53 19.06
CA TRP A 114 7.67 -28.23 19.62
C TRP A 114 6.49 -27.26 19.60
N LEU A 115 5.89 -27.01 18.43
CA LEU A 115 4.88 -25.96 18.29
C LEU A 115 3.63 -26.24 19.13
N ALA A 116 3.09 -27.46 19.06
CA ALA A 116 1.91 -27.85 19.84
C ALA A 116 2.11 -27.68 21.36
N HIS A 117 3.33 -27.91 21.86
CA HIS A 117 3.64 -27.80 23.28
C HIS A 117 3.74 -26.35 23.76
N HIS A 118 4.23 -25.45 22.91
CA HIS A 118 4.45 -24.04 23.26
C HIS A 118 3.26 -23.13 22.90
N LEU A 119 2.33 -23.61 22.07
CA LEU A 119 1.13 -22.86 21.66
C LEU A 119 0.27 -22.42 22.84
N GLY A 120 0.05 -23.30 23.82
CA GLY A 120 -0.76 -22.97 25.00
C GLY A 120 -0.15 -21.83 25.83
N SER A 121 1.16 -21.89 26.10
CA SER A 121 1.85 -20.79 26.82
C SER A 121 1.85 -19.49 26.02
N PHE A 122 1.95 -19.56 24.71
CA PHE A 122 1.90 -18.39 23.83
C PHE A 122 0.50 -17.73 23.86
N GLN A 123 -0.58 -18.53 23.80
CA GLN A 123 -1.97 -18.05 23.89
C GLN A 123 -2.33 -17.43 25.24
N ILE A 124 -1.60 -17.77 26.31
CA ILE A 124 -1.83 -17.17 27.63
C ILE A 124 -1.07 -15.84 27.75
N ALA A 125 0.08 -15.72 27.09
CA ALA A 125 0.94 -14.54 27.16
C ALA A 125 0.54 -13.41 26.20
N HIS A 126 -0.19 -13.73 25.14
CA HIS A 126 -0.56 -12.84 24.03
C HIS A 126 -2.01 -13.03 23.64
#